data_AF-A0A919J602-F1
#
_entry.id   AF-A0A919J602-F1
#
_cell.length_a   1.000
_cell.length_b   1.000
_cell.length_c   1.000
_cell.angle_alpha   90.00
_cell.angle_beta   90.00
_cell.angle_gamma   90.00
#
_symmetry.space_group_name_H-M   'P 1'
#
loop_
_entity.id
_entity.type
_entity.pdbx_description
1 polymer ?
#
loop_
_entity_poly.entity_id
_entity_poly.type
_entity_poly.pdbx_seq_one_letter_code
_entity_poly.pdbx_strand_id
1 'polypeptide(L)'
;MINPGTEPVDGREDLATANLATFLDAVRGRAAEMDQVPIRYRVAALTGDPRRDPAADRDGRFGWDLPFDDGRVVRLLMPGVELPRLRDDLTARAPCLYVNGSASWWNGAVDLVAGEGLTLTPPT
;
A
#
# COMPACT_ATOMS: atom_id res chain seq x y z
N MET A 1 -6.56 2.34 22.32
CA MET A 1 -6.48 2.12 20.86
C MET A 1 -5.81 3.33 20.26
N ILE A 2 -4.67 3.18 19.59
CA ILE A 2 -3.98 4.30 18.92
C ILE A 2 -4.74 4.58 17.61
N ASN A 3 -5.18 5.82 17.40
CA ASN A 3 -5.73 6.24 16.11
C ASN A 3 -4.65 6.04 15.04
N PRO A 4 -4.89 5.29 13.95
CA PRO A 4 -3.88 5.07 12.93
C PRO A 4 -3.61 6.30 12.06
N GLY A 5 -4.01 7.52 12.46
CA GLY A 5 -3.81 8.72 11.66
C GLY A 5 -4.83 8.85 10.52
N THR A 6 -6.09 8.49 10.80
CA THR A 6 -7.20 8.55 9.84
C THR A 6 -7.75 9.95 9.61
N GLU A 7 -7.23 10.94 10.33
CA GLU A 7 -7.65 12.33 10.16
C GLU A 7 -7.44 12.80 8.71
N PRO A 8 -8.30 13.69 8.20
CA PRO A 8 -8.09 14.32 6.92
C PRO A 8 -6.75 15.03 6.86
N VAL A 9 -6.11 14.98 5.68
CA VAL A 9 -4.88 15.71 5.40
C VAL A 9 -5.12 16.70 4.27
N ASP A 10 -4.35 17.80 4.27
CA ASP A 10 -4.28 18.69 3.12
C ASP A 10 -3.40 18.04 2.04
N GLY A 11 -4.02 17.13 1.29
CA GLY A 11 -3.33 16.24 0.36
C GLY A 11 -3.18 16.83 -1.04
N ARG A 12 -2.01 16.65 -1.63
CA ARG A 12 -1.75 16.96 -3.05
C ARG A 12 -1.50 15.70 -3.86
N GLU A 13 -2.11 15.63 -5.05
CA GLU A 13 -2.04 14.46 -5.92
C GLU A 13 -0.63 14.18 -6.45
N ASP A 14 0.15 15.23 -6.71
CA ASP A 14 1.52 15.10 -7.18
C ASP A 14 2.42 14.44 -6.13
N LEU A 15 2.26 14.83 -4.86
CA LEU A 15 2.93 14.16 -3.74
C LEU A 15 2.45 12.71 -3.58
N ALA A 16 1.15 12.44 -3.71
CA ALA A 16 0.63 11.08 -3.65
C ALA A 16 1.19 10.20 -4.77
N THR A 17 1.34 10.75 -5.98
CA THR A 17 1.92 10.06 -7.14
C THR A 17 3.40 9.75 -6.91
N ALA A 18 4.17 10.70 -6.38
CA ALA A 18 5.57 10.48 -6.02
C ALA A 18 5.73 9.43 -4.91
N ASN A 19 4.88 9.51 -3.88
CA ASN A 19 4.85 8.54 -2.79
C ASN A 19 4.47 7.15 -3.27
N LEU A 20 3.54 7.03 -4.22
CA LEU A 20 3.15 5.75 -4.82
C LEU A 20 4.35 5.04 -5.44
N ALA A 21 5.19 5.74 -6.20
CA ALA A 21 6.38 5.12 -6.78
C ALA A 21 7.29 4.53 -5.69
N THR A 22 7.57 5.31 -4.64
CA THR A 22 8.40 4.85 -3.51
C THR A 22 7.74 3.71 -2.74
N PHE A 23 6.42 3.74 -2.60
CA PHE A 23 5.66 2.69 -1.93
C PHE A 23 5.73 1.37 -2.70
N LEU A 24 5.61 1.41 -4.02
CA LEU A 24 5.70 0.22 -4.87
C LEU A 24 7.09 -0.40 -4.85
N ASP A 25 8.15 0.42 -4.80
CA ASP A 25 9.51 -0.08 -4.62
C ASP A 25 9.68 -0.76 -3.25
N ALA A 26 9.12 -0.19 -2.19
CA ALA A 26 9.11 -0.82 -0.87
C ALA A 26 8.32 -2.15 -0.86
N VAL A 27 7.16 -2.19 -1.53
CA VAL A 27 6.35 -3.42 -1.68
C VAL A 27 7.13 -4.50 -2.44
N ARG A 28 7.82 -4.16 -3.53
CA ARG A 28 8.64 -5.11 -4.30
C ARG A 28 9.81 -5.65 -3.47
N GLY A 29 10.52 -4.77 -2.76
CA GLY A 29 11.58 -5.18 -1.84
C GLY A 29 11.07 -6.13 -0.77
N ARG A 30 9.93 -5.79 -0.15
CA ARG A 30 9.32 -6.62 0.88
C ARG A 30 8.80 -7.96 0.34
N ALA A 31 8.22 -7.96 -0.86
CA ALA A 31 7.77 -9.18 -1.53
C ALA A 31 8.95 -10.15 -1.75
N ALA A 32 10.09 -9.65 -2.22
CA ALA A 32 11.30 -10.45 -2.43
C ALA A 32 11.85 -11.04 -1.11
N GLU A 33 11.79 -10.30 -0.01
CA GLU A 33 12.14 -10.83 1.33
C GLU A 33 11.17 -11.94 1.76
N MET A 34 9.87 -11.74 1.56
CA MET A 34 8.85 -12.73 1.95
C MET A 34 8.95 -14.03 1.14
N ASP A 35 9.42 -13.96 -0.11
CA ASP A 35 9.62 -15.14 -0.97
C ASP A 35 10.76 -16.04 -0.50
N GLN A 36 11.63 -15.54 0.39
CA GLN A 36 12.68 -16.34 1.03
C GLN A 36 12.17 -17.14 2.24
N VAL A 37 10.90 -16.97 2.64
CA VAL A 37 10.31 -17.65 3.79
C VAL A 37 9.82 -19.06 3.38
N PRO A 38 10.38 -20.17 3.92
CA PRO A 38 10.15 -21.52 3.40
C PRO A 38 8.71 -22.05 3.39
N ILE A 39 7.80 -21.39 4.12
CA ILE A 39 6.39 -21.81 4.29
C ILE A 39 5.40 -20.89 3.57
N ARG A 40 5.88 -19.91 2.80
CA ARG A 40 5.04 -18.98 2.04
C ARG A 40 5.33 -19.14 0.57
N TYR A 41 4.28 -19.39 -0.21
CA TYR A 41 4.38 -19.57 -1.65
C TYR A 41 3.69 -18.41 -2.34
N ARG A 42 4.39 -17.74 -3.26
CA ARG A 42 3.78 -16.71 -4.11
C ARG A 42 2.97 -17.37 -5.22
N VAL A 43 1.69 -17.06 -5.25
CA VAL A 43 0.73 -17.51 -6.27
C VAL A 43 0.24 -16.37 -7.15
N ALA A 44 0.48 -15.13 -6.71
CA ALA A 44 0.21 -13.95 -7.51
C ALA A 44 1.25 -12.87 -7.25
N ALA A 45 1.59 -12.14 -8.30
CA ALA A 45 2.50 -11.01 -8.24
C ALA A 45 1.76 -9.73 -8.63
N LEU A 46 2.17 -8.62 -8.01
CA LEU A 46 1.79 -7.30 -8.47
C LEU A 46 2.26 -7.12 -9.92
N THR A 47 1.36 -6.77 -10.82
CA THR A 47 1.60 -6.66 -12.26
C THR A 47 1.04 -5.37 -12.84
N GLY A 48 1.60 -4.95 -13.97
CA GLY A 48 1.16 -3.76 -14.69
C GLY A 48 1.35 -2.46 -13.90
N ASP A 49 0.82 -1.38 -14.47
CA ASP A 49 0.88 -0.06 -13.87
C ASP A 49 -0.32 0.18 -12.94
N PRO A 50 -0.12 0.86 -11.80
CA PRO A 50 -1.22 1.37 -10.98
C PRO A 50 -2.18 2.21 -11.82
N ARG A 51 -3.48 2.02 -11.61
CA ARG A 51 -4.51 2.77 -12.30
C ARG A 51 -5.15 3.78 -11.36
N ARG A 52 -5.09 5.06 -11.71
CA ARG A 52 -5.70 6.13 -10.93
C ARG A 52 -7.22 5.99 -10.93
N ASP A 53 -7.85 6.05 -9.75
CA ASP A 53 -9.31 6.10 -9.59
C ASP A 53 -9.72 7.33 -8.77
N PRO A 54 -10.02 8.48 -9.43
CA PRO A 54 -10.43 9.70 -8.74
C PRO A 54 -11.72 9.57 -7.93
N ALA A 55 -12.59 8.60 -8.26
CA ALA A 55 -13.83 8.38 -7.52
C ALA A 55 -13.58 7.76 -6.14
N ALA A 56 -12.40 7.16 -5.92
CA ALA A 56 -11.99 6.58 -4.64
C ALA A 56 -11.28 7.59 -3.71
N ASP A 57 -11.07 8.83 -4.14
CA ASP A 57 -10.40 9.84 -3.33
C ASP A 57 -11.20 10.20 -2.09
N ARG A 58 -10.49 10.40 -0.97
CA ARG A 58 -11.09 10.90 0.27
C ARG A 58 -10.06 11.52 1.18
N ASP A 59 -10.45 12.55 1.93
CA ASP A 59 -9.70 13.05 3.08
C ASP A 59 -8.21 13.36 2.79
N GLY A 60 -7.91 13.90 1.59
CA GLY A 60 -6.55 14.19 1.13
C GLY A 60 -5.73 12.97 0.67
N ARG A 61 -6.42 11.88 0.34
CA ARG A 61 -5.83 10.63 -0.13
C ARG A 61 -6.38 10.28 -1.50
N PHE A 62 -5.48 9.84 -2.36
CA PHE A 62 -5.74 9.62 -3.78
C PHE A 62 -5.78 8.13 -4.07
N GLY A 63 -6.85 7.68 -4.73
CA GLY A 63 -7.14 6.28 -5.00
C GLY A 63 -6.38 5.71 -6.20
N TRP A 64 -5.82 4.50 -6.04
CA TRP A 64 -5.13 3.74 -7.05
C TRP A 64 -5.52 2.26 -6.98
N ASP A 65 -5.71 1.65 -8.15
CA ASP A 65 -5.92 0.22 -8.31
C ASP A 65 -4.62 -0.45 -8.71
N LEU A 66 -4.19 -1.41 -7.89
CA LEU A 66 -2.96 -2.17 -8.04
C LEU A 66 -3.31 -3.56 -8.61
N PRO A 67 -3.01 -3.84 -9.89
CA PRO A 67 -3.36 -5.12 -10.50
C PRO A 67 -2.44 -6.25 -10.03
N PHE A 68 -3.00 -7.44 -9.84
CA PHE A 68 -2.26 -8.69 -9.70
C PHE A 68 -2.44 -9.57 -10.94
N ASP A 69 -1.48 -10.43 -11.22
CA ASP A 69 -1.47 -11.30 -12.42
C ASP A 69 -2.55 -12.38 -12.43
N ASP A 70 -3.10 -12.72 -11.26
CA ASP A 70 -4.26 -13.59 -11.10
C ASP A 70 -5.62 -12.87 -11.28
N GLY A 71 -5.60 -11.58 -11.65
CA GLY A 71 -6.78 -10.76 -11.89
C GLY A 71 -7.33 -10.07 -10.64
N ARG A 72 -6.77 -10.30 -9.45
CA ARG A 72 -7.12 -9.51 -8.27
C ARG A 72 -6.66 -8.06 -8.43
N VAL A 73 -7.32 -7.17 -7.70
CA VAL A 73 -6.98 -5.75 -7.64
C VAL A 73 -6.97 -5.32 -6.18
N VAL A 74 -5.87 -4.73 -5.74
CA VAL A 74 -5.78 -4.08 -4.43
C VAL A 74 -6.05 -2.59 -4.61
N ARG A 75 -7.03 -2.07 -3.88
CA ARG A 75 -7.29 -0.63 -3.83
C ARG A 75 -6.42 0.03 -2.77
N LEU A 76 -5.60 0.98 -3.18
CA LEU A 76 -4.74 1.79 -2.33
C LEU A 76 -5.23 3.24 -2.32
N LEU A 77 -5.37 3.84 -1.14
CA LEU A 77 -5.53 5.29 -1.00
C LEU A 77 -4.26 5.87 -0.40
N MET A 78 -3.53 6.62 -1.22
CA MET A 78 -2.24 7.21 -0.88
C MET A 78 -2.40 8.66 -0.41
N PRO A 79 -1.97 9.01 0.82
CA PRO A 79 -1.96 10.39 1.28
C PRO A 79 -1.04 11.28 0.43
N GLY A 80 -1.55 12.45 0.04
CA GLY A 80 -0.80 13.46 -0.71
C GLY A 80 0.06 14.37 0.16
N VAL A 81 0.93 13.81 0.99
CA VAL A 81 1.78 14.56 1.92
C VAL A 81 3.26 14.26 1.68
N GLU A 82 4.15 15.05 2.26
CA GLU A 82 5.59 14.79 2.19
C GLU A 82 5.97 13.38 2.68
N LEU A 83 6.81 12.67 1.92
CA LEU A 83 7.18 11.29 2.21
C LEU A 83 7.71 11.07 3.64
N PRO A 84 8.59 11.94 4.21
CA PRO A 84 9.04 11.74 5.59
C PRO A 84 7.91 11.77 6.62
N ARG A 85 6.86 12.57 6.37
CA ARG A 85 5.67 12.62 7.25
C ARG A 85 4.82 11.35 7.13
N LEU A 86 4.81 10.72 5.96
CA LEU A 86 4.05 9.50 5.70
C LEU A 86 4.78 8.24 6.15
N ARG A 87 6.09 8.16 5.91
CA ARG A 87 6.93 6.96 6.09
C ARG A 87 7.70 6.95 7.40
N ASP A 88 8.23 8.10 7.80
CA ASP A 88 9.25 8.19 8.85
C ASP A 88 8.69 8.77 10.17
N ASP A 89 7.50 9.40 10.14
CA ASP A 89 6.79 9.85 11.35
C ASP A 89 6.20 8.65 12.10
N LEU A 90 6.68 8.40 13.32
CA LEU A 90 6.22 7.33 14.20
C LEU A 90 5.19 7.80 15.24
N THR A 91 4.75 9.05 15.15
CA THR A 91 3.74 9.59 16.06
C THR A 91 2.34 9.12 15.68
N ALA A 92 1.40 9.20 16.63
CA ALA A 92 -0.01 8.92 16.37
C ALA A 92 -0.67 9.90 15.36
N ARG A 93 0.07 10.92 14.90
CA ARG A 93 -0.39 11.92 13.90
C ARG A 93 0.12 11.63 12.49
N ALA A 94 0.97 10.61 12.32
CA ALA A 94 1.44 10.15 11.03
C ALA A 94 0.23 9.73 10.17
N PRO A 95 0.03 10.29 8.97
CA PRO A 95 -1.09 9.93 8.11
C PRO A 95 -1.06 8.45 7.73
N CYS A 96 -2.19 7.73 7.83
CA CYS A 96 -2.28 6.38 7.27
C CYS A 96 -2.65 6.37 5.78
N LEU A 97 -2.29 5.26 5.15
CA LEU A 97 -2.85 4.80 3.89
C LEU A 97 -4.12 3.98 4.15
N TYR A 98 -4.88 3.69 3.10
CA TYR A 98 -5.87 2.63 3.15
C TYR A 98 -5.59 1.56 2.10
N VAL A 99 -5.59 0.29 2.52
CA VAL A 99 -5.43 -0.88 1.65
C VAL A 99 -6.73 -1.68 1.72
N ASN A 100 -7.43 -1.82 0.59
CA ASN A 100 -8.76 -2.44 0.51
C ASN A 100 -9.74 -1.88 1.58
N GLY A 101 -9.66 -0.58 1.85
CA GLY A 101 -10.48 0.11 2.84
C GLY A 101 -9.98 0.05 4.28
N SER A 102 -8.98 -0.78 4.59
CA SER A 102 -8.38 -0.88 5.93
C SER A 102 -7.27 0.14 6.14
N ALA A 103 -7.34 0.92 7.23
CA ALA A 103 -6.31 1.90 7.56
C ALA A 103 -5.01 1.22 7.97
N SER A 104 -3.87 1.68 7.47
CA SER A 104 -2.55 1.19 7.87
C SER A 104 -1.49 2.27 7.70
N TRP A 105 -0.57 2.36 8.68
CA TRP A 105 0.67 3.12 8.50
C TRP A 105 1.53 2.48 7.43
N TRP A 106 2.52 3.24 6.92
CA TRP A 106 3.37 2.85 5.80
C TRP A 106 3.84 1.40 5.83
N ASN A 107 4.53 0.99 6.91
CA ASN A 107 5.09 -0.36 7.01
C ASN A 107 4.02 -1.45 6.99
N GLY A 108 2.90 -1.24 7.70
CA GLY A 108 1.78 -2.17 7.69
C GLY A 108 1.11 -2.28 6.32
N ALA A 109 0.96 -1.15 5.62
CA ALA A 109 0.44 -1.14 4.25
C ALA A 109 1.38 -1.87 3.28
N VAL A 110 2.70 -1.67 3.41
CA VAL A 110 3.71 -2.40 2.63
C VAL A 110 3.61 -3.92 2.89
N ASP A 111 3.53 -4.34 4.15
CA ASP A 111 3.38 -5.76 4.51
C ASP A 111 2.09 -6.37 3.94
N LEU A 112 0.96 -5.65 4.02
CA LEU A 112 -0.33 -6.10 3.50
C LEU A 112 -0.27 -6.30 1.98
N VAL A 113 0.20 -5.31 1.23
CA VAL A 113 0.24 -5.39 -0.24
C VAL A 113 1.26 -6.43 -0.71
N ALA A 114 2.44 -6.50 -0.08
CA ALA A 114 3.46 -7.49 -0.42
C ALA A 114 3.01 -8.94 -0.14
N GLY A 115 2.17 -9.11 0.89
CA GLY A 115 1.64 -10.39 1.34
C GLY A 115 0.37 -10.88 0.62
N GLU A 116 -0.37 -10.02 -0.06
CA GLU A 116 -1.64 -10.35 -0.74
C GLU A 116 -1.51 -11.56 -1.70
N GLY A 117 -0.37 -11.66 -2.38
CA GLY A 117 -0.05 -12.73 -3.34
C GLY A 117 0.45 -14.05 -2.76
N LEU A 118 0.46 -14.20 -1.42
CA LEU A 118 1.04 -15.36 -0.74
C LEU A 118 -0.01 -16.34 -0.25
N THR A 119 0.35 -17.62 -0.21
CA THR A 119 -0.41 -18.70 0.42
C THR A 119 0.49 -19.55 1.30
N LEU A 120 -0.10 -20.24 2.28
CA LEU A 120 0.58 -21.26 3.11
C LEU A 120 0.48 -22.65 2.49
N THR A 121 -0.36 -22.82 1.46
CA THR A 121 -0.53 -24.09 0.75
C THR A 121 0.41 -24.13 -0.45
N PRO A 122 1.19 -25.20 -0.64
CA PRO A 122 2.03 -25.34 -1.83
C PRO A 122 1.18 -25.27 -3.11
N PRO A 123 1.63 -24.56 -4.17
CA PRO A 123 0.99 -24.63 -5.47
C PRO A 123 1.09 -26.07 -6.01
N THR A 124 -0.02 -26.56 -6.57
CA THR A 124 -0.14 -27.90 -7.19
C THR A 124 0.51 -27.98 -8.55
#